data_AF-A0A254RI59-F1
#
_entry.id   AF-A0A254RI59-F1
#
_cell.length_a   1.000
_cell.length_b   1.000
_cell.length_c   1.000
_cell.angle_alpha   90.00
_cell.angle_beta   90.00
_cell.angle_gamma   90.00
#
_symmetry.space_group_name_H-M   'P 1'
#
loop_
_entity.id
_entity.type
_entity.pdbx_description
1 polymer ?
#
loop_
_entity_poly.entity_id
_entity_poly.type
_entity_poly.pdbx_seq_one_letter_code
_entity_poly.pdbx_strand_id
1 'polypeptide(L)'
;MKCSMKYLFAGALVLICMGETMADSFTDSRDGQTYKTVKIGKQTWMAENLNVNVEGSVCYENNPANCDKYGRLYTWEITKNVCPDGWHLPSKEEMETFIEAVKVRVDQIVTQKKLDAVPLRKGEDKWYNHLRDTSWKNGFDSFGFSALPAGGYDGSEVFAGLDFAVAFQSSTEHHNHRSYHLAVGDSLAIVEHGDKSLGMSVRCIQDDSSCSIDVGSLNTSKARSTIKTPGKEEITIVEAGSRSVADVLKVVKQRTPGLRHIYDKFVKKNKSCFQGMVALKLTIDSSGYITNVSIASSTTGTGEFDNEIKTAVSKWRFNNVASGNTVVTIPFVFDIRE
;
A
#
# COMPACT_ATOMS: atom_id res chain seq x y z
N MET A 1 16.64 -22.02 -16.33
CA MET A 1 16.93 -21.62 -17.74
C MET A 1 17.02 -22.84 -18.63
N LYS A 2 15.90 -23.29 -19.18
CA LYS A 2 15.87 -24.26 -20.29
C LYS A 2 15.54 -23.50 -21.57
N CYS A 3 16.51 -23.30 -22.46
CA CYS A 3 16.25 -22.81 -23.80
C CYS A 3 16.04 -24.01 -24.72
N SER A 4 15.01 -23.99 -25.57
CA SER A 4 14.78 -25.02 -26.58
C SER A 4 14.77 -24.38 -27.95
N MET A 5 15.42 -25.02 -28.91
CA MET A 5 15.44 -24.57 -30.30
C MET A 5 14.11 -24.95 -30.96
N LYS A 6 13.36 -23.97 -31.49
CA LYS A 6 12.15 -24.21 -32.26
C LYS A 6 12.22 -23.48 -33.60
N TYR A 7 11.70 -24.14 -34.64
CA TYR A 7 11.53 -23.55 -35.97
C TYR A 7 10.20 -22.80 -36.05
N LEU A 8 10.21 -21.58 -36.58
CA LEU A 8 9.00 -20.87 -37.03
C LEU A 8 8.84 -21.04 -38.55
N PHE A 9 7.60 -20.88 -39.03
CA PHE A 9 7.10 -21.20 -40.40
C PHE A 9 7.81 -20.51 -41.60
N ALA A 10 8.99 -19.93 -41.41
CA ALA A 10 9.83 -19.35 -42.46
C ALA A 10 11.32 -19.76 -42.34
N GLY A 11 11.64 -20.88 -41.70
CA GLY A 11 12.99 -21.47 -41.73
C GLY A 11 14.05 -20.76 -40.87
N ALA A 12 13.69 -19.72 -40.11
CA ALA A 12 14.60 -19.08 -39.17
C ALA A 12 14.69 -19.88 -37.86
N LEU A 13 15.92 -20.23 -37.46
CA LEU A 13 16.21 -20.85 -36.17
C LEU A 13 16.19 -19.76 -35.10
N VAL A 14 15.22 -19.79 -34.19
CA VAL A 14 15.14 -18.83 -33.08
C VAL A 14 15.38 -19.58 -31.76
N LEU A 15 16.38 -19.13 -31.00
CA LEU A 15 16.60 -19.60 -29.64
C LEU A 15 15.54 -18.96 -28.74
N ILE A 16 14.47 -19.70 -28.47
CA ILE A 16 13.43 -19.25 -27.53
C ILE A 16 13.85 -19.71 -26.14
N CYS A 17 14.39 -18.76 -25.38
CA CYS A 17 14.54 -18.92 -23.94
C CYS A 17 13.21 -18.51 -23.29
N MET A 18 12.41 -19.50 -22.90
CA MET A 18 11.31 -19.26 -21.97
C MET A 18 11.96 -18.95 -20.63
N GLY A 19 11.95 -17.67 -20.25
CA GLY A 19 12.34 -17.28 -18.90
C GLY A 19 11.35 -17.90 -17.93
N GLU A 20 11.76 -18.97 -17.25
CA GLU A 20 11.23 -19.26 -15.92
C GLU A 20 11.49 -17.99 -15.11
N THR A 21 10.43 -17.22 -14.83
CA THR A 21 10.50 -16.14 -13.85
C THR A 21 10.94 -16.79 -12.55
N MET A 22 12.20 -16.58 -12.15
CA MET A 22 12.65 -16.90 -10.80
C MET A 22 11.65 -16.21 -9.87
N ALA A 23 10.90 -16.98 -9.08
CA ALA A 23 10.02 -16.40 -8.08
C ALA A 23 10.91 -15.65 -7.09
N ASP A 24 10.86 -14.32 -7.11
CA ASP A 24 11.57 -13.52 -6.14
C ASP A 24 10.98 -13.82 -4.75
N SER A 25 11.83 -13.89 -3.73
CA SER A 25 11.41 -14.20 -2.36
C SER A 25 11.97 -13.18 -1.38
N PHE A 26 11.22 -12.91 -0.32
CA PHE A 26 11.59 -12.03 0.77
C PHE A 26 11.65 -12.83 2.08
N THR A 27 12.70 -12.64 2.88
CA THR A 27 12.78 -13.26 4.21
C THR A 27 12.59 -12.19 5.27
N ASP A 28 11.57 -12.37 6.11
CA ASP A 28 11.26 -11.48 7.22
C ASP A 28 12.26 -11.72 8.36
N SER A 29 12.97 -10.68 8.76
CA SER A 29 13.98 -10.76 9.82
C SER A 29 13.39 -10.93 11.21
N ARG A 30 12.09 -10.69 11.38
CA ARG A 30 11.40 -10.74 12.69
C ARG A 30 11.10 -12.17 13.13
N ASP A 31 10.78 -13.05 12.19
CA ASP A 31 10.40 -14.46 12.45
C ASP A 31 11.20 -15.47 11.61
N GLY A 32 12.04 -15.01 10.67
CA GLY A 32 12.84 -15.85 9.78
C GLY A 32 12.03 -16.51 8.65
N GLN A 33 10.75 -16.15 8.48
CA GLN A 33 9.91 -16.74 7.46
C GLN A 33 10.21 -16.14 6.08
N THR A 34 10.35 -17.01 5.08
CA THR A 34 10.51 -16.62 3.69
C THR A 34 9.18 -16.66 2.96
N TYR A 35 8.79 -15.53 2.41
CA TYR A 35 7.59 -15.33 1.60
C TYR A 35 7.97 -15.19 0.13
N LYS A 36 7.24 -15.87 -0.76
CA LYS A 36 7.31 -15.62 -2.20
C LYS A 36 6.73 -14.25 -2.53
N THR A 37 7.22 -13.67 -3.61
CA THR A 37 6.79 -12.37 -4.10
C THR A 37 6.52 -12.44 -5.60
N VAL A 38 5.68 -11.54 -6.08
CA VAL A 38 5.23 -11.52 -7.46
C VAL A 38 5.09 -10.08 -7.95
N LYS A 39 5.62 -9.80 -9.14
CA LYS A 39 5.44 -8.52 -9.81
C LYS A 39 4.20 -8.55 -10.70
N ILE A 40 3.22 -7.71 -10.39
CA ILE A 40 1.99 -7.53 -11.17
C ILE A 40 1.83 -6.04 -11.48
N GLY A 41 1.86 -5.72 -12.78
CA GLY A 41 1.97 -4.32 -13.21
C GLY A 41 3.28 -3.70 -12.72
N LYS A 42 3.16 -2.60 -11.97
CA LYS A 42 4.30 -1.89 -11.39
C LYS A 42 4.64 -2.33 -9.96
N GLN A 43 3.72 -3.01 -9.28
CA GLN A 43 3.85 -3.36 -7.87
C GLN A 43 4.44 -4.76 -7.70
N THR A 44 5.30 -4.92 -6.70
CA THR A 44 5.73 -6.23 -6.20
C THR A 44 4.94 -6.56 -4.95
N TRP A 45 4.14 -7.63 -5.01
CA TRP A 45 3.29 -8.10 -3.92
C TRP A 45 3.87 -9.33 -3.25
N MET A 46 3.60 -9.52 -1.96
CA MET A 46 3.70 -10.86 -1.37
C MET A 46 2.70 -11.80 -2.05
N ALA A 47 3.18 -12.97 -2.48
CA ALA A 47 2.37 -14.04 -3.05
C ALA A 47 1.79 -14.96 -1.97
N GLU A 48 2.31 -14.88 -0.74
CA GLU A 48 1.87 -15.65 0.42
C GLU A 48 1.33 -14.70 1.50
N ASN A 49 0.39 -15.16 2.31
CA ASN A 49 -0.22 -14.36 3.37
C ASN A 49 0.76 -14.19 4.54
N LEU A 50 0.84 -12.99 5.11
CA LEU A 50 1.72 -12.70 6.23
C LEU A 50 1.36 -13.55 7.46
N ASN A 51 2.36 -14.09 8.14
CA ASN A 51 2.19 -15.02 9.27
C ASN A 51 2.96 -14.59 10.54
N VAL A 52 3.33 -13.31 10.64
CA VAL A 52 4.05 -12.79 11.81
C VAL A 52 3.15 -12.83 13.04
N ASN A 53 3.63 -13.49 14.11
CA ASN A 53 2.89 -13.57 15.36
C ASN A 53 3.01 -12.27 16.16
N VAL A 54 1.93 -11.49 16.18
CA VAL A 54 1.78 -10.28 17.01
C VAL A 54 0.59 -10.42 17.94
N GLU A 55 0.58 -9.66 19.03
CA GLU A 55 -0.54 -9.63 19.97
C GLU A 55 -1.87 -9.31 19.24
N GLY A 56 -2.89 -10.13 19.48
CA GLY A 56 -4.20 -10.02 18.82
C GLY A 56 -4.33 -10.66 17.43
N SER A 57 -3.23 -11.13 16.84
CA SER A 57 -3.29 -11.92 15.59
C SER A 57 -3.68 -13.37 15.88
N VAL A 58 -4.51 -13.98 15.03
CA VAL A 58 -5.05 -15.34 15.25
C VAL A 58 -4.88 -16.23 14.02
N CYS A 59 -4.84 -17.54 14.24
CA CYS A 59 -5.04 -18.52 13.18
C CYS A 59 -6.54 -18.74 12.97
N TYR A 60 -6.95 -19.12 11.76
CA TYR A 60 -8.33 -19.54 11.52
C TYR A 60 -8.71 -20.70 12.48
N GLU A 61 -9.85 -20.59 13.16
CA GLU A 61 -10.31 -21.52 14.21
C GLU A 61 -9.32 -21.71 15.38
N ASN A 62 -8.40 -20.75 15.59
CA ASN A 62 -7.32 -20.85 16.57
C ASN A 62 -6.43 -22.09 16.41
N ASN A 63 -6.40 -22.67 15.20
CA ASN A 63 -5.59 -23.86 14.90
C ASN A 63 -4.24 -23.47 14.26
N PRO A 64 -3.09 -23.78 14.88
CA PRO A 64 -1.77 -23.47 14.34
C PRO A 64 -1.55 -23.99 12.91
N ALA A 65 -2.09 -25.15 12.55
CA ALA A 65 -1.96 -25.70 11.20
C ALA A 65 -2.60 -24.81 10.13
N ASN A 66 -3.63 -24.02 10.50
CA ASN A 66 -4.25 -23.06 9.59
C ASN A 66 -3.37 -21.82 9.41
N CYS A 67 -2.56 -21.43 10.40
CA CYS A 67 -1.54 -20.39 10.21
C CYS A 67 -0.48 -20.83 9.20
N ASP A 68 -0.01 -22.07 9.29
CA ASP A 68 1.00 -22.60 8.37
C ASP A 68 0.50 -22.64 6.92
N LYS A 69 -0.79 -22.94 6.74
CA LYS A 69 -1.42 -23.05 5.42
C LYS A 69 -1.89 -21.71 4.85
N TYR A 70 -2.58 -20.91 5.65
CA TYR A 70 -3.31 -19.73 5.19
C TYR A 70 -2.72 -18.40 5.68
N GLY A 71 -1.68 -18.43 6.52
CA GLY A 71 -1.20 -17.27 7.25
C GLY A 71 -2.13 -16.88 8.41
N ARG A 72 -1.81 -15.75 9.05
CA ARG A 72 -2.57 -15.20 10.17
C ARG A 72 -3.65 -14.23 9.72
N LEU A 73 -4.65 -14.06 10.58
CA LEU A 73 -5.70 -13.08 10.45
C LEU A 73 -5.46 -11.92 11.40
N TYR A 74 -5.67 -10.71 10.87
CA TYR A 74 -5.37 -9.46 11.56
C TYR A 74 -6.53 -8.47 11.44
N THR A 75 -6.91 -7.87 12.57
CA THR A 75 -7.85 -6.72 12.57
C THR A 75 -7.17 -5.47 12.05
N TRP A 76 -7.97 -4.48 11.61
CA TRP A 76 -7.41 -3.28 11.00
C TRP A 76 -6.54 -2.46 11.97
N GLU A 77 -6.83 -2.50 13.26
CA GLU A 77 -6.01 -1.79 14.26
C GLU A 77 -4.62 -2.38 14.41
N ILE A 78 -4.49 -3.72 14.35
CA ILE A 78 -3.18 -4.37 14.47
C ILE A 78 -2.38 -4.29 13.15
N THR A 79 -3.04 -4.25 11.98
CA THR A 79 -2.34 -4.26 10.68
C THR A 79 -1.51 -3.01 10.36
N LYS A 80 -1.70 -1.91 11.08
CA LYS A 80 -0.99 -0.64 10.82
C LYS A 80 0.53 -0.78 10.85
N ASN A 81 1.08 -1.78 11.56
CA ASN A 81 2.52 -1.97 11.73
C ASN A 81 2.98 -3.43 11.50
N VAL A 82 2.20 -4.28 10.82
CA VAL A 82 2.58 -5.70 10.63
C VAL A 82 3.47 -5.93 9.42
N CYS A 83 3.46 -5.04 8.42
CA CYS A 83 4.36 -5.19 7.27
C CYS A 83 5.82 -4.93 7.70
N PRO A 84 6.78 -5.74 7.22
CA PRO A 84 8.20 -5.58 7.56
C PRO A 84 8.82 -4.37 6.86
N ASP A 85 10.00 -3.95 7.33
CA ASP A 85 10.74 -2.84 6.72
C ASP A 85 10.97 -3.06 5.21
N GLY A 86 10.75 -2.01 4.40
CA GLY A 86 10.80 -2.10 2.94
C GLY A 86 9.52 -2.66 2.31
N TRP A 87 8.48 -2.89 3.11
CA TRP A 87 7.15 -3.32 2.69
C TRP A 87 6.09 -2.53 3.45
N HIS A 88 4.97 -2.24 2.79
CA HIS A 88 3.84 -1.54 3.40
C HIS A 88 2.52 -2.25 3.17
N LEU A 89 1.52 -1.91 4.00
CA LEU A 89 0.16 -2.37 3.83
C LEU A 89 -0.50 -1.62 2.67
N PRO A 90 -1.05 -2.30 1.64
CA PRO A 90 -1.58 -1.67 0.45
C PRO A 90 -2.68 -0.65 0.75
N SER A 91 -2.60 0.53 0.13
CA SER A 91 -3.71 1.47 0.09
C SER A 91 -4.84 1.01 -0.85
N LYS A 92 -6.03 1.60 -0.70
CA LYS A 92 -7.17 1.40 -1.61
C LYS A 92 -6.76 1.63 -3.07
N GLU A 93 -6.04 2.72 -3.32
CA GLU A 93 -5.59 3.12 -4.66
C GLU A 93 -4.60 2.11 -5.26
N GLU A 94 -3.73 1.54 -4.42
CA GLU A 94 -2.80 0.49 -4.83
C GLU A 94 -3.51 -0.82 -5.15
N MET A 95 -4.55 -1.18 -4.38
CA MET A 95 -5.39 -2.34 -4.68
C MET A 95 -6.20 -2.16 -5.97
N GLU A 96 -6.73 -0.96 -6.21
CA GLU A 96 -7.44 -0.65 -7.46
C GLU A 96 -6.49 -0.72 -8.67
N THR A 97 -5.27 -0.20 -8.52
CA THR A 97 -4.20 -0.31 -9.54
C THR A 97 -3.82 -1.77 -9.79
N PHE A 98 -3.73 -2.59 -8.75
CA PHE A 98 -3.48 -4.02 -8.86
C PHE A 98 -4.56 -4.72 -9.67
N ILE A 99 -5.84 -4.52 -9.33
CA ILE A 99 -6.97 -5.11 -10.06
C ILE A 99 -6.91 -4.77 -11.54
N GLU A 100 -6.63 -3.51 -11.87
CA GLU A 100 -6.57 -3.07 -13.27
C GLU A 100 -5.38 -3.72 -14.01
N ALA A 101 -4.21 -3.80 -13.38
CA ALA A 101 -3.06 -4.49 -13.96
C ALA A 101 -3.33 -5.97 -14.23
N VAL A 102 -4.07 -6.64 -13.33
CA VAL A 102 -4.47 -8.04 -13.49
C VAL A 102 -5.40 -8.18 -14.70
N LYS A 103 -6.45 -7.37 -14.80
CA LYS A 103 -7.40 -7.40 -15.93
C LYS A 103 -6.69 -7.23 -17.28
N VAL A 104 -5.85 -6.21 -17.40
CA VAL A 104 -5.06 -5.95 -18.61
C VAL A 104 -4.18 -7.15 -18.97
N ARG A 105 -3.54 -7.78 -17.99
CA ARG A 105 -2.66 -8.94 -18.23
C ARG A 105 -3.44 -10.19 -18.63
N VAL A 106 -4.62 -10.43 -18.05
CA VAL A 106 -5.54 -11.50 -18.50
C VAL A 106 -5.93 -11.26 -19.96
N ASP A 107 -6.40 -10.06 -20.30
CA ASP A 107 -6.82 -9.72 -21.66
C ASP A 107 -5.70 -9.94 -22.69
N GLN A 108 -4.46 -9.59 -22.34
CA GLN A 108 -3.28 -9.85 -23.16
C GLN A 108 -3.01 -11.34 -23.36
N ILE A 109 -3.10 -12.14 -22.29
CA ILE A 109 -2.89 -13.60 -22.34
C ILE A 109 -3.93 -14.24 -23.28
N VAL A 110 -5.20 -13.88 -23.12
CA VAL A 110 -6.32 -14.39 -23.94
C VAL A 110 -6.14 -13.99 -25.40
N THR A 111 -5.77 -12.73 -25.67
CA THR A 111 -5.63 -12.22 -27.05
C THR A 111 -4.41 -12.79 -27.77
N GLN A 112 -3.29 -13.02 -27.07
CA GLN A 112 -2.02 -13.41 -27.72
C GLN A 112 -1.88 -14.92 -27.99
N LYS A 113 -2.83 -15.77 -27.61
CA LYS A 113 -2.73 -17.26 -27.70
C LYS A 113 -1.38 -17.81 -27.20
N LYS A 114 -0.72 -17.10 -26.28
CA LYS A 114 0.72 -17.27 -25.97
C LYS A 114 1.03 -18.01 -24.69
N LEU A 115 0.02 -18.35 -23.89
CA LEU A 115 0.15 -19.48 -22.98
C LEU A 115 -0.48 -20.68 -23.67
N ASP A 116 -0.04 -21.88 -23.31
CA ASP A 116 -0.82 -23.11 -23.47
C ASP A 116 -2.14 -22.94 -22.71
N ALA A 117 -3.04 -22.11 -23.27
CA ALA A 117 -4.22 -21.63 -22.60
C ALA A 117 -5.00 -22.87 -22.20
N VAL A 118 -5.01 -23.16 -20.90
CA VAL A 118 -5.97 -24.08 -20.28
C VAL A 118 -7.29 -23.73 -20.94
N PRO A 119 -7.88 -24.61 -21.76
CA PRO A 119 -9.01 -24.23 -22.59
C PRO A 119 -10.11 -23.73 -21.67
N LEU A 120 -10.30 -22.42 -21.65
CA LEU A 120 -11.28 -21.76 -20.79
C LEU A 120 -12.64 -22.32 -21.21
N ARG A 121 -13.24 -23.13 -20.34
CA ARG A 121 -14.59 -23.66 -20.57
C ARG A 121 -15.51 -22.46 -20.72
N LYS A 122 -16.30 -22.45 -21.79
CA LYS A 122 -17.26 -21.38 -22.11
C LYS A 122 -18.17 -21.15 -20.89
N GLY A 123 -18.01 -20.02 -20.20
CA GLY A 123 -18.76 -19.67 -18.97
C GLY A 123 -17.94 -19.48 -17.69
N GLU A 124 -16.67 -19.91 -17.65
CA GLU A 124 -15.79 -19.86 -16.46
C GLU A 124 -14.56 -18.93 -16.62
N ASP A 125 -14.54 -18.15 -17.69
CA ASP A 125 -13.47 -17.21 -18.06
C ASP A 125 -13.63 -15.87 -17.35
N LYS A 126 -13.31 -15.83 -16.06
CA LYS A 126 -13.35 -14.62 -15.25
C LYS A 126 -11.94 -14.27 -14.81
N TRP A 127 -11.53 -13.04 -15.08
CA TRP A 127 -10.16 -12.56 -14.82
C TRP A 127 -9.68 -12.83 -13.38
N TYR A 128 -10.59 -12.82 -12.40
CA TYR A 128 -10.24 -13.06 -10.99
C TYR A 128 -9.86 -14.51 -10.67
N ASN A 129 -10.24 -15.49 -11.50
CA ASN A 129 -9.82 -16.89 -11.33
C ASN A 129 -8.29 -17.04 -11.47
N HIS A 130 -7.65 -16.12 -12.20
CA HIS A 130 -6.20 -16.08 -12.37
C HIS A 130 -5.43 -15.60 -11.13
N LEU A 131 -6.11 -15.04 -10.14
CA LEU A 131 -5.51 -14.66 -8.85
C LEU A 131 -5.52 -15.81 -7.84
N ARG A 132 -6.47 -16.73 -7.98
CA ARG A 132 -6.67 -17.82 -7.02
C ARG A 132 -5.60 -18.88 -7.17
N ASP A 133 -5.16 -19.39 -6.04
CA ASP A 133 -4.29 -20.56 -5.98
C ASP A 133 -4.92 -21.76 -6.70
N THR A 134 -4.06 -22.60 -7.29
CA THR A 134 -4.50 -23.78 -8.06
C THR A 134 -5.24 -24.84 -7.25
N SER A 135 -5.10 -24.85 -5.91
CA SER A 135 -5.87 -25.72 -5.02
C SER A 135 -7.29 -25.22 -4.75
N TRP A 136 -7.57 -23.94 -5.02
CA TRP A 136 -8.92 -23.39 -4.92
C TRP A 136 -9.72 -23.73 -6.17
N LYS A 137 -10.99 -24.09 -5.99
CA LYS A 137 -11.97 -24.28 -7.06
C LYS A 137 -11.87 -23.19 -8.14
N ASN A 138 -11.63 -23.64 -9.37
CA ASN A 138 -11.45 -22.83 -10.57
C ASN A 138 -10.28 -21.84 -10.50
N GLY A 139 -9.28 -22.08 -9.65
CA GLY A 139 -8.08 -21.25 -9.58
C GLY A 139 -7.03 -21.61 -10.64
N PHE A 140 -6.48 -20.59 -11.28
CA PHE A 140 -5.47 -20.76 -12.34
C PHE A 140 -4.08 -20.24 -11.95
N ASP A 141 -3.99 -19.43 -10.91
CA ASP A 141 -2.79 -18.72 -10.45
C ASP A 141 -1.82 -18.27 -11.57
N SER A 142 -2.36 -17.64 -12.62
CA SER A 142 -1.59 -17.37 -13.83
C SER A 142 -0.50 -16.31 -13.65
N PHE A 143 -0.47 -15.67 -12.49
CA PHE A 143 0.49 -14.64 -12.14
C PHE A 143 1.47 -15.09 -11.06
N GLY A 144 1.18 -16.14 -10.29
CA GLY A 144 1.90 -16.48 -9.07
C GLY A 144 1.48 -15.61 -7.89
N PHE A 145 0.22 -15.14 -7.88
CA PHE A 145 -0.35 -14.44 -6.72
C PHE A 145 -0.86 -15.44 -5.69
N SER A 146 -1.29 -16.65 -6.06
CA SER A 146 -1.60 -17.73 -5.13
C SER A 146 -2.57 -17.33 -4.01
N ALA A 147 -3.66 -16.61 -4.30
CA ALA A 147 -4.66 -16.28 -3.29
C ALA A 147 -5.33 -17.55 -2.78
N LEU A 148 -5.17 -17.86 -1.50
CA LEU A 148 -5.82 -18.99 -0.82
C LEU A 148 -7.09 -18.53 -0.11
N PRO A 149 -8.17 -19.32 -0.09
CA PRO A 149 -9.43 -18.96 0.55
C PRO A 149 -9.35 -19.10 2.07
N ALA A 150 -8.65 -18.16 2.71
CA ALA A 150 -8.32 -18.17 4.14
C ALA A 150 -9.49 -17.81 5.07
N GLY A 151 -10.62 -17.36 4.53
CA GLY A 151 -11.73 -16.84 5.32
C GLY A 151 -11.36 -15.59 6.12
N GLY A 152 -12.10 -15.36 7.20
CA GLY A 152 -11.87 -14.28 8.16
C GLY A 152 -12.55 -14.57 9.50
N TYR A 153 -12.43 -13.63 10.43
CA TYR A 153 -13.18 -13.67 11.70
C TYR A 153 -13.78 -12.31 12.06
N ASP A 154 -14.79 -12.29 12.92
CA ASP A 154 -15.61 -11.12 13.21
C ASP A 154 -15.01 -10.13 14.24
N GLY A 155 -13.88 -10.48 14.85
CA GLY A 155 -13.29 -9.77 16.00
C GLY A 155 -13.66 -10.36 17.36
N SER A 156 -14.59 -11.33 17.40
CA SER A 156 -15.20 -11.91 18.60
C SER A 156 -15.30 -13.45 18.54
N GLU A 157 -14.29 -14.08 17.93
CA GLU A 157 -14.08 -15.54 17.80
C GLU A 157 -14.99 -16.29 16.81
N VAL A 158 -15.83 -15.61 16.03
CA VAL A 158 -16.62 -16.27 14.97
C VAL A 158 -15.83 -16.25 13.67
N PHE A 159 -15.54 -17.45 13.14
CA PHE A 159 -14.83 -17.65 11.88
C PHE A 159 -15.80 -17.99 10.74
N ALA A 160 -15.52 -17.47 9.54
CA ALA A 160 -16.35 -17.74 8.36
C ALA A 160 -15.55 -17.67 7.05
N GLY A 161 -16.09 -18.27 5.99
CA GLY A 161 -15.59 -18.08 4.61
C GLY A 161 -14.35 -18.89 4.23
N LEU A 162 -13.84 -19.79 5.08
CA LEU A 162 -12.78 -20.73 4.70
C LEU A 162 -13.20 -21.52 3.45
N ASP A 163 -12.27 -21.73 2.53
CA ASP A 163 -12.48 -22.41 1.25
C ASP A 163 -13.44 -21.70 0.27
N PHE A 164 -14.02 -20.54 0.63
CA PHE A 164 -14.93 -19.75 -0.21
C PHE A 164 -14.44 -18.34 -0.56
N ALA A 165 -13.64 -17.72 0.31
CA ALA A 165 -13.18 -16.34 0.10
C ALA A 165 -11.90 -16.04 0.88
N VAL A 166 -11.24 -14.96 0.47
CA VAL A 166 -10.15 -14.31 1.20
C VAL A 166 -10.28 -12.81 1.05
N ALA A 167 -9.95 -12.08 2.10
CA ALA A 167 -9.84 -10.63 2.08
C ALA A 167 -8.44 -10.21 2.52
N PHE A 168 -7.91 -9.17 1.87
CA PHE A 168 -6.64 -8.55 2.19
C PHE A 168 -6.86 -7.15 2.75
N GLN A 169 -6.33 -6.88 3.94
CA GLN A 169 -6.48 -5.58 4.62
C GLN A 169 -5.85 -4.44 3.81
N SER A 170 -6.49 -3.27 3.85
CA SER A 170 -5.91 -2.02 3.34
C SER A 170 -5.47 -1.09 4.47
N SER A 171 -4.48 -0.24 4.19
CA SER A 171 -4.12 0.90 5.05
C SER A 171 -5.12 2.06 4.97
N THR A 172 -5.99 2.10 3.95
CA THR A 172 -6.95 3.19 3.76
C THR A 172 -8.18 3.02 4.64
N GLU A 173 -8.40 4.01 5.52
CA GLU A 173 -9.63 4.14 6.30
C GLU A 173 -10.77 4.69 5.44
N HIS A 174 -11.97 4.12 5.57
CA HIS A 174 -13.19 4.67 4.95
C HIS A 174 -13.87 5.67 5.88
N HIS A 175 -14.10 5.28 7.14
CA HIS A 175 -14.57 6.15 8.22
C HIS A 175 -14.32 5.49 9.59
N ASN A 176 -14.71 6.13 10.69
CA ASN A 176 -14.35 5.77 12.07
C ASN A 176 -14.34 4.25 12.41
N HIS A 177 -15.32 3.49 11.90
CA HIS A 177 -15.48 2.04 12.18
C HIS A 177 -15.25 1.14 10.95
N ARG A 178 -14.86 1.70 9.80
CA ARG A 178 -14.70 0.92 8.56
C ARG A 178 -13.40 1.21 7.83
N SER A 179 -12.81 0.17 7.26
CA SER A 179 -11.61 0.22 6.43
C SER A 179 -11.85 -0.49 5.10
N TYR A 180 -11.05 -0.12 4.10
CA TYR A 180 -11.06 -0.80 2.81
C TYR A 180 -10.32 -2.15 2.89
N HIS A 181 -10.70 -3.08 2.02
CA HIS A 181 -10.02 -4.35 1.81
C HIS A 181 -10.24 -4.84 0.37
N LEU A 182 -9.33 -5.69 -0.12
CA LEU A 182 -9.48 -6.41 -1.38
C LEU A 182 -10.09 -7.78 -1.07
N ALA A 183 -11.35 -8.00 -1.47
CA ALA A 183 -12.01 -9.29 -1.38
C ALA A 183 -11.82 -10.08 -2.68
N VAL A 184 -11.43 -11.36 -2.56
CA VAL A 184 -11.44 -12.34 -3.64
C VAL A 184 -12.31 -13.50 -3.17
N GLY A 185 -13.31 -13.87 -3.96
CA GLY A 185 -14.22 -14.97 -3.64
C GLY A 185 -14.71 -15.66 -4.90
N ASP A 186 -15.57 -16.66 -4.76
CA ASP A 186 -16.03 -17.56 -5.84
C ASP A 186 -16.52 -16.86 -7.12
N SER A 187 -17.12 -15.68 -7.02
CA SER A 187 -17.69 -14.95 -8.17
C SER A 187 -17.17 -13.53 -8.35
N LEU A 188 -16.19 -13.09 -7.56
CA LEU A 188 -15.74 -11.70 -7.56
C LEU A 188 -14.28 -11.51 -7.13
N ALA A 189 -13.71 -10.38 -7.55
CA ALA A 189 -12.58 -9.75 -6.89
C ALA A 189 -12.78 -8.24 -6.93
N ILE A 190 -12.94 -7.59 -5.77
CA ILE A 190 -13.31 -6.18 -5.66
C ILE A 190 -12.61 -5.52 -4.47
N VAL A 191 -12.43 -4.20 -4.55
CA VAL A 191 -12.08 -3.38 -3.39
C VAL A 191 -13.38 -2.86 -2.77
N GLU A 192 -13.63 -3.21 -1.51
CA GLU A 192 -14.82 -2.81 -0.76
C GLU A 192 -14.44 -2.41 0.66
N HIS A 193 -15.43 -2.10 1.51
CA HIS A 193 -15.18 -1.68 2.89
C HIS A 193 -15.93 -2.56 3.89
N GLY A 194 -15.30 -2.84 5.04
CA GLY A 194 -15.84 -3.68 6.10
C GLY A 194 -15.61 -3.06 7.47
N ASP A 195 -16.14 -3.71 8.52
CA ASP A 195 -15.86 -3.28 9.90
C ASP A 195 -14.37 -3.49 10.22
N LYS A 196 -13.77 -2.53 10.93
CA LYS A 196 -12.36 -2.60 11.36
C LYS A 196 -12.10 -3.74 12.35
N SER A 197 -13.14 -4.26 13.02
CA SER A 197 -13.06 -5.43 13.90
C SER A 197 -12.82 -6.73 13.14
N LEU A 198 -13.12 -6.78 11.84
CA LEU A 198 -12.95 -7.98 11.04
C LEU A 198 -11.48 -8.31 10.89
N GLY A 199 -11.13 -9.54 11.24
CA GLY A 199 -9.81 -10.07 11.01
C GLY A 199 -9.69 -10.74 9.66
N MET A 200 -8.71 -10.28 8.88
CA MET A 200 -8.51 -10.69 7.50
C MET A 200 -7.02 -10.97 7.25
N SER A 201 -6.72 -11.57 6.10
CA SER A 201 -5.33 -11.81 5.70
C SER A 201 -4.61 -10.49 5.39
N VAL A 202 -3.29 -10.51 5.48
CA VAL A 202 -2.44 -9.37 5.08
C VAL A 202 -1.48 -9.83 3.99
N ARG A 203 -1.33 -8.99 2.97
CA ARG A 203 -0.24 -9.08 2.00
C ARG A 203 0.34 -7.70 1.81
N CYS A 204 1.64 -7.61 1.98
CA CYS A 204 2.35 -6.35 1.86
C CYS A 204 2.82 -6.14 0.42
N ILE A 205 2.91 -4.87 0.03
CA ILE A 205 3.55 -4.44 -1.22
C ILE A 205 4.96 -4.00 -0.87
N GLN A 206 5.93 -4.37 -1.71
CA GLN A 206 7.30 -3.91 -1.57
C GLN A 206 7.36 -2.41 -1.86
N ASP A 207 8.03 -1.66 -1.00
CA ASP A 207 8.36 -0.28 -1.29
C ASP A 207 9.15 -0.24 -2.60
N ASP A 208 8.74 0.63 -3.52
CA ASP A 208 9.26 0.66 -4.87
C ASP A 208 10.78 0.90 -4.84
N SER A 209 11.57 -0.16 -5.03
CA SER A 209 13.03 -0.09 -5.02
C SER A 209 13.60 0.49 -6.31
N SER A 210 12.75 1.11 -7.14
CA SER A 210 13.12 1.87 -8.35
C SER A 210 14.01 3.09 -8.06
N CYS A 211 14.33 3.31 -6.80
CA CYS A 211 15.47 4.08 -6.34
C CYS A 211 16.79 3.30 -6.38
N SER A 212 17.15 2.83 -7.57
CA SER A 212 18.54 2.50 -7.89
C SER A 212 19.10 3.68 -8.68
N ILE A 213 19.53 4.73 -7.99
CA ILE A 213 20.59 5.53 -8.56
C ILE A 213 21.84 4.66 -8.48
N ASP A 214 22.39 4.28 -9.62
CA ASP A 214 23.76 3.78 -9.69
C ASP A 214 24.64 4.75 -8.91
N VAL A 215 25.14 4.32 -7.76
CA VAL A 215 26.15 5.02 -6.95
C VAL A 215 27.51 4.96 -7.66
N GLY A 216 27.51 4.94 -8.99
CA GLY A 216 28.65 5.02 -9.88
C GLY A 216 28.84 6.40 -10.53
N SER A 217 27.90 7.35 -10.38
CA SER A 217 28.05 8.68 -11.01
C SER A 217 27.52 9.90 -10.23
N LEU A 218 27.03 9.74 -9.00
CA LEU A 218 26.67 10.91 -8.18
C LEU A 218 27.77 11.24 -7.18
N ASN A 219 28.48 12.35 -7.44
CA ASN A 219 29.19 13.08 -6.41
C ASN A 219 28.22 13.33 -5.24
N THR A 220 28.52 12.75 -4.08
CA THR A 220 27.72 12.73 -2.85
C THR A 220 27.57 14.09 -2.17
N SER A 221 27.55 15.19 -2.93
CA SER A 221 27.54 16.55 -2.41
C SER A 221 26.34 17.42 -2.81
N LYS A 222 25.33 16.96 -3.57
CA LYS A 222 24.27 17.90 -4.05
C LYS A 222 22.81 17.44 -4.18
N ALA A 223 22.39 16.22 -3.82
CA ALA A 223 20.95 15.95 -3.73
C ALA A 223 20.37 16.71 -2.53
N ARG A 224 19.55 17.75 -2.77
CA ARG A 224 19.01 18.62 -1.71
C ARG A 224 17.55 18.29 -1.47
N SER A 225 17.26 17.70 -0.31
CA SER A 225 15.89 17.52 0.19
C SER A 225 15.16 18.86 0.25
N THR A 226 14.02 18.95 -0.42
CA THR A 226 13.17 20.14 -0.45
C THR A 226 11.77 19.85 0.07
N ILE A 227 11.23 20.83 0.79
CA ILE A 227 9.84 20.81 1.23
C ILE A 227 9.17 21.97 0.49
N LYS A 228 8.28 21.65 -0.44
CA LYS A 228 7.49 22.66 -1.15
C LYS A 228 6.43 23.15 -0.17
N THR A 229 6.43 24.46 0.05
CA THR A 229 5.41 25.11 0.87
C THR A 229 4.18 25.36 0.00
N PRO A 230 2.97 25.07 0.49
CA PRO A 230 1.77 25.20 -0.33
C PRO A 230 1.52 26.63 -0.79
N GLY A 231 0.96 26.73 -1.99
CA GLY A 231 0.41 27.96 -2.55
C GLY A 231 -0.87 28.40 -1.84
N LYS A 232 -1.33 29.63 -2.12
CA LYS A 232 -2.55 30.16 -1.50
C LYS A 232 -3.81 29.38 -1.86
N GLU A 233 -3.84 28.84 -3.07
CA GLU A 233 -4.97 28.08 -3.62
C GLU A 233 -5.00 26.62 -3.14
N GLU A 234 -3.88 26.12 -2.60
CA GLU A 234 -3.75 24.75 -2.11
C GLU A 234 -4.18 24.61 -0.63
N ILE A 235 -4.38 25.74 0.08
CA ILE A 235 -4.94 25.74 1.43
C ILE A 235 -6.45 25.86 1.35
N THR A 236 -7.14 24.80 1.79
CA THR A 236 -8.61 24.79 1.84
C THR A 236 -9.09 25.22 3.22
N ILE A 237 -9.93 26.26 3.30
CA ILE A 237 -10.69 26.55 4.52
C ILE A 237 -11.92 25.65 4.54
N VAL A 238 -12.02 24.81 5.56
CA VAL A 238 -13.17 23.91 5.78
C VAL A 238 -14.23 24.62 6.61
N GLU A 239 -13.80 25.42 7.61
CA GLU A 239 -14.69 26.26 8.42
C GLU A 239 -14.06 27.64 8.61
N ALA A 240 -14.80 28.67 8.22
CA ALA A 240 -14.31 30.04 8.22
C ALA A 240 -14.48 30.70 9.59
N GLY A 241 -13.37 31.04 10.23
CA GLY A 241 -13.31 31.96 11.37
C GLY A 241 -12.81 33.34 10.96
N SER A 242 -12.40 34.17 11.93
CA SER A 242 -11.82 35.49 11.63
C SER A 242 -10.38 35.45 11.09
N ARG A 243 -9.77 34.27 10.94
CA ARG A 243 -8.39 34.12 10.46
C ARG A 243 -8.35 34.03 8.94
N SER A 244 -7.57 34.89 8.30
CA SER A 244 -7.42 34.88 6.85
C SER A 244 -6.48 33.77 6.36
N VAL A 245 -6.68 33.30 5.11
CA VAL A 245 -5.73 32.38 4.44
C VAL A 245 -4.32 32.97 4.39
N ALA A 246 -4.20 34.30 4.24
CA ALA A 246 -2.91 34.98 4.21
C ALA A 246 -2.15 34.85 5.53
N ASP A 247 -2.85 34.96 6.67
CA ASP A 247 -2.25 34.78 7.99
C ASP A 247 -1.81 33.35 8.24
N VAL A 248 -2.61 32.38 7.78
CA VAL A 248 -2.25 30.95 7.83
C VAL A 248 -0.99 30.70 7.00
N LEU A 249 -0.97 31.14 5.75
CA LEU A 249 0.19 30.99 4.85
C LEU A 249 1.47 31.61 5.41
N LYS A 250 1.36 32.75 6.09
CA LYS A 250 2.52 33.42 6.70
C LYS A 250 3.22 32.50 7.71
N VAL A 251 2.44 31.88 8.59
CA VAL A 251 2.96 30.96 9.60
C VAL A 251 3.47 29.67 8.95
N VAL A 252 2.74 29.13 7.99
CA VAL A 252 3.14 27.92 7.24
C VAL A 252 4.50 28.15 6.57
N LYS A 253 4.66 29.22 5.78
CA LYS A 253 5.95 29.59 5.17
C LYS A 253 7.08 29.75 6.17
N GLN A 254 6.80 30.34 7.33
CA GLN A 254 7.80 30.56 8.37
C GLN A 254 8.23 29.25 9.06
N ARG A 255 7.33 28.29 9.24
CA ARG A 255 7.56 27.10 10.06
C ARG A 255 7.92 25.85 9.25
N THR A 256 7.46 25.74 8.00
CA THR A 256 7.74 24.60 7.10
C THR A 256 9.24 24.23 7.01
N PRO A 257 10.20 25.17 6.96
CA PRO A 257 11.62 24.83 6.95
C PRO A 257 12.08 24.00 8.16
N GLY A 258 11.42 24.13 9.31
CA GLY A 258 11.71 23.36 10.52
C GLY A 258 11.37 21.88 10.42
N LEU A 259 10.55 21.48 9.45
CA LEU A 259 10.22 20.07 9.18
C LEU A 259 11.35 19.34 8.46
N ARG A 260 12.36 20.05 7.94
CA ARG A 260 13.45 19.46 7.16
C ARG A 260 14.23 18.41 7.93
N HIS A 261 14.47 18.61 9.23
CA HIS A 261 15.19 17.62 10.03
C HIS A 261 14.48 16.26 10.05
N ILE A 262 13.15 16.26 10.15
CA ILE A 262 12.33 15.04 10.10
C ILE A 262 12.47 14.43 8.70
N TYR A 263 12.29 15.22 7.65
CA TYR A 263 12.42 14.71 6.29
C TYR A 263 13.81 14.13 6.00
N ASP A 264 14.89 14.81 6.39
CA ASP A 264 16.27 14.34 6.22
C ASP A 264 16.55 13.04 6.98
N LYS A 265 15.95 12.88 8.17
CA LYS A 265 16.03 11.63 8.94
C LYS A 265 15.45 10.46 8.12
N PHE A 266 14.28 10.66 7.51
CA PHE A 266 13.62 9.61 6.72
C PHE A 266 14.25 9.42 5.35
N VAL A 267 14.77 10.46 4.69
CA VAL A 267 15.58 10.32 3.46
C VAL A 267 16.86 9.53 3.73
N LYS A 268 17.50 9.69 4.90
CA LYS A 268 18.65 8.87 5.28
C LYS A 268 18.27 7.41 5.56
N LYS A 269 17.13 7.17 6.22
CA LYS A 269 16.61 5.83 6.53
C LYS A 269 16.14 5.08 5.27
N ASN A 270 15.44 5.78 4.38
CA ASN A 270 14.72 5.22 3.22
C ASN A 270 15.42 5.50 1.87
N LYS A 271 16.70 5.91 1.90
CA LYS A 271 17.50 6.33 0.72
C LYS A 271 16.99 7.60 0.03
N SER A 272 17.77 8.09 -0.94
CA SER A 272 17.64 9.39 -1.63
C SER A 272 16.45 9.52 -2.60
N CYS A 273 15.34 8.85 -2.33
CA CYS A 273 14.12 8.80 -3.15
C CYS A 273 12.83 8.93 -2.34
N PHE A 274 12.95 9.01 -1.01
CA PHE A 274 11.81 9.24 -0.15
C PHE A 274 11.16 10.59 -0.49
N GLN A 275 9.95 10.57 -1.05
CA GLN A 275 9.17 11.73 -1.47
C GLN A 275 7.68 11.47 -1.24
N GLY A 276 6.86 12.50 -1.27
CA GLY A 276 5.41 12.34 -1.13
C GLY A 276 4.74 13.59 -0.58
N MET A 277 3.45 13.46 -0.25
CA MET A 277 2.65 14.54 0.29
C MET A 277 1.98 14.11 1.58
N VAL A 278 1.92 15.02 2.56
CA VAL A 278 1.10 14.88 3.75
C VAL A 278 0.15 16.08 3.82
N ALA A 279 -1.15 15.84 3.68
CA ALA A 279 -2.17 16.86 3.89
C ALA A 279 -2.68 16.80 5.33
N LEU A 280 -2.52 17.88 6.09
CA LEU A 280 -2.97 17.97 7.48
C LEU A 280 -4.20 18.86 7.60
N LYS A 281 -5.24 18.36 8.27
CA LYS A 281 -6.41 19.14 8.68
C LYS A 281 -6.17 19.67 10.10
N LEU A 282 -6.18 20.99 10.26
CA LEU A 282 -5.92 21.70 11.51
C LEU A 282 -7.18 22.44 11.97
N THR A 283 -7.44 22.44 13.27
CA THR A 283 -8.37 23.38 13.92
C THR A 283 -7.55 24.37 14.74
N ILE A 284 -7.62 25.65 14.39
CA ILE A 284 -6.87 26.73 15.02
C ILE A 284 -7.85 27.63 15.77
N ASP A 285 -7.62 27.85 17.06
CA ASP A 285 -8.47 28.74 17.85
C ASP A 285 -8.14 30.23 17.65
N SER A 286 -8.95 31.10 18.24
CA SER A 286 -8.78 32.56 18.17
C SER A 286 -7.48 33.04 18.81
N SER A 287 -6.94 32.32 19.79
CA SER A 287 -5.64 32.62 20.43
C SER A 287 -4.44 32.09 19.65
N GLY A 288 -4.69 31.36 18.56
CA GLY A 288 -3.69 30.86 17.64
C GLY A 288 -3.09 29.50 18.03
N TYR A 289 -3.63 28.80 19.03
CA TYR A 289 -3.24 27.41 19.28
C TYR A 289 -3.96 26.46 18.33
N ILE A 290 -3.25 25.39 17.95
CA ILE A 290 -3.86 24.27 17.25
C ILE A 290 -4.51 23.38 18.31
N THR A 291 -5.84 23.26 18.27
CA THR A 291 -6.62 22.44 19.20
C THR A 291 -6.85 21.03 18.67
N ASN A 292 -6.79 20.84 17.35
CA ASN A 292 -6.88 19.54 16.71
C ASN A 292 -6.00 19.47 15.45
N VAL A 293 -5.35 18.32 15.23
CA VAL A 293 -4.67 17.98 13.99
C VAL A 293 -4.98 16.54 13.60
N SER A 294 -5.37 16.33 12.33
CA SER A 294 -5.49 15.02 11.72
C SER A 294 -4.82 14.97 10.35
N ILE A 295 -4.48 13.77 9.89
CA ILE A 295 -4.01 13.54 8.53
C ILE A 295 -5.25 13.42 7.65
N ALA A 296 -5.40 14.34 6.69
CA ALA A 296 -6.50 14.33 5.73
C ALA A 296 -6.21 13.37 4.57
N SER A 297 -4.96 13.32 4.10
CA SER A 297 -4.47 12.35 3.12
C SER A 297 -2.94 12.28 3.18
N SER A 298 -2.39 11.17 2.70
CA SER A 298 -0.94 10.98 2.58
C SER A 298 -0.60 10.14 1.36
N THR A 299 0.53 10.44 0.73
CA THR A 299 1.11 9.65 -0.36
C THR A 299 2.57 9.24 -0.07
N THR A 300 3.02 9.34 1.18
CA THR A 300 4.41 9.03 1.56
C THR A 300 4.66 7.53 1.74
N GLY A 301 3.59 6.74 1.87
CA GLY A 301 3.66 5.30 2.19
C GLY A 301 4.23 4.99 3.58
N THR A 302 4.55 6.01 4.40
CA THR A 302 5.28 5.84 5.67
C THR A 302 4.51 6.51 6.82
N GLY A 303 3.67 5.74 7.51
CA GLY A 303 2.86 6.25 8.62
C GLY A 303 3.66 6.81 9.81
N GLU A 304 4.88 6.30 10.06
CA GLU A 304 5.79 6.85 11.08
C GLU A 304 6.18 8.30 10.76
N PHE A 305 6.56 8.55 9.50
CA PHE A 305 6.91 9.88 9.01
C PHE A 305 5.72 10.85 9.10
N ASP A 306 4.55 10.40 8.64
CA ASP A 306 3.33 11.22 8.64
C ASP A 306 2.95 11.66 10.06
N ASN A 307 3.08 10.74 11.03
CA ASN A 307 2.83 11.03 12.44
C ASN A 307 3.87 11.96 13.06
N GLU A 308 5.14 11.86 12.67
CA GLU A 308 6.18 12.82 13.09
C GLU A 308 5.91 14.22 12.54
N ILE A 309 5.52 14.35 11.26
CA ILE A 309 5.14 15.62 10.64
C ILE A 309 3.91 16.20 11.35
N LYS A 310 2.86 15.40 11.54
CA LYS A 310 1.66 15.79 12.32
C LYS A 310 2.03 16.31 13.71
N THR A 311 2.91 15.60 14.42
CA THR A 311 3.35 15.95 15.79
C THR A 311 4.20 17.21 15.83
N ALA A 312 4.99 17.46 14.79
CA ALA A 312 5.77 18.69 14.67
C ALA A 312 4.86 19.90 14.38
N VAL A 313 3.87 19.73 13.50
CA VAL A 313 2.92 20.78 13.11
C VAL A 313 1.95 21.09 14.25
N SER A 314 1.54 20.12 15.06
CA SER A 314 0.64 20.34 16.21
C SER A 314 1.16 21.37 17.22
N LYS A 315 2.49 21.56 17.26
CA LYS A 315 3.18 22.50 18.15
C LYS A 315 3.27 23.92 17.58
N TRP A 316 2.79 24.15 16.35
CA TRP A 316 2.84 25.47 15.75
C TRP A 316 1.82 26.41 16.39
N ARG A 317 2.16 27.70 16.39
CA ARG A 317 1.33 28.76 16.93
C ARG A 317 1.11 29.84 15.88
N PHE A 318 -0.15 30.23 15.72
CA PHE A 318 -0.60 31.31 14.84
C PHE A 318 -0.81 32.61 15.63
N ASN A 319 -0.95 33.73 14.93
CA ASN A 319 -1.23 35.03 15.57
C ASN A 319 -2.64 35.05 16.17
N ASN A 320 -2.90 35.85 17.19
CA ASN A 320 -4.24 35.97 17.74
C ASN A 320 -5.18 36.68 16.74
N VAL A 321 -6.47 36.31 16.74
CA VAL A 321 -7.56 36.97 15.99
C VAL A 321 -8.72 37.28 16.92
N ALA A 322 -9.62 38.17 16.51
CA ALA A 322 -10.69 38.69 17.37
C ALA A 322 -11.63 37.59 17.91
N SER A 323 -12.02 36.60 17.09
CA SER A 323 -12.89 35.50 17.50
C SER A 323 -12.90 34.36 16.48
N GLY A 324 -13.51 33.24 16.85
CA GLY A 324 -13.81 32.12 15.94
C GLY A 324 -12.65 31.15 15.73
N ASN A 325 -12.98 29.87 15.68
CA ASN A 325 -12.05 28.82 15.26
C ASN A 325 -11.98 28.80 13.74
N THR A 326 -10.82 28.41 13.20
CA THR A 326 -10.62 28.26 11.76
C THR A 326 -10.13 26.85 11.49
N VAL A 327 -10.83 26.12 10.62
CA VAL A 327 -10.44 24.77 10.21
C VAL A 327 -9.85 24.84 8.81
N VAL A 328 -8.62 24.36 8.65
CA VAL A 328 -7.88 24.42 7.38
C VAL A 328 -7.24 23.09 7.03
N THR A 329 -7.15 22.77 5.74
CA THR A 329 -6.35 21.67 5.23
C THR A 329 -5.11 22.24 4.52
N ILE A 330 -3.93 21.74 4.89
CA ILE A 330 -2.63 22.24 4.42
C ILE A 330 -1.81 21.06 3.86
N PRO A 331 -1.52 21.04 2.55
CA PRO A 331 -0.65 20.03 1.96
C PRO A 331 0.83 20.40 2.10
N PHE A 332 1.64 19.47 2.61
CA PHE A 332 3.09 19.55 2.64
C PHE A 332 3.66 18.55 1.64
N VAL A 333 4.39 19.04 0.63
CA VAL A 333 5.00 18.19 -0.39
C VAL A 333 6.51 18.08 -0.13
N PHE A 334 6.99 16.85 -0.02
CA PHE A 334 8.36 16.47 0.25
C PHE A 334 8.95 15.89 -1.03
N ASP A 335 10.06 16.48 -1.48
CA ASP A 335 10.64 16.22 -2.80
C ASP A 335 12.17 16.23 -2.72
N ILE A 336 12.85 15.53 -3.63
CA ILE A 336 14.31 15.50 -3.74
C ILE A 336 14.65 16.11 -5.09
N ARG A 337 15.28 17.28 -5.09
CA ARG A 337 15.77 17.88 -6.34
C ARG A 337 17.06 17.18 -6.75
N GLU A 338 17.07 16.65 -7.97
CA GLU A 338 18.28 16.26 -8.71
C GLU A 338 19.23 17.43 -8.94
#